data_AF-A0A3P7J541-F1
#
_entry.id   AF-A0A3P7J541-F1
#
_cell.length_a   1.000
_cell.length_b   1.000
_cell.length_c   1.000
_cell.angle_alpha   90.00
_cell.angle_beta   90.00
_cell.angle_gamma   90.00
#
_symmetry.space_group_name_H-M   'P 1'
#
loop_
_entity.id
_entity.type
_entity.pdbx_description
1 polymer ?
#
loop_
_entity_poly.entity_id
_entity_poly.type
_entity_poly.pdbx_seq_one_letter_code
_entity_poly.pdbx_strand_id
1 'polypeptide(L)'
;MHSLDDGELFFTEALTKWNDQSFGADYTSFVDSLPCDELSTHAQLLHHKGAITESLLKCLQDPACKSIPAFCELTLALARDLKEDFADDMWDFFGALTNILDLGEREVESVEAAFYCLSFMVKVMWRSLLKEFNLSFVRFIPLFGSSRPYVRRFAAEAFSFVMRKSSNLKKLCCYVVEQAFKVGDDHLSEGCAQLFFHICKGVGGGFHSAASEQVECIIAAIFSLPDQDVCEYGVIVLEKAIQLIVQYIQKNSKSDLLFLETILIVGESYL
;
A
#
# COMPACT_ATOMS: atom_id res chain seq x y z
N MET A 1 29.73 -23.80 4.28
CA MET A 1 28.90 -23.70 5.49
C MET A 1 29.27 -22.39 6.14
N HIS A 2 28.64 -21.30 5.70
CA HIS A 2 28.91 -19.96 6.24
C HIS A 2 28.14 -19.81 7.55
N SER A 3 28.84 -19.38 8.59
CA SER A 3 28.28 -19.03 9.90
C SER A 3 27.15 -18.02 9.73
N LEU A 4 25.95 -18.40 10.16
CA LEU A 4 24.87 -17.45 10.41
C LEU A 4 25.35 -16.57 11.56
N ASP A 5 25.55 -15.30 11.24
CA ASP A 5 25.94 -14.26 12.18
C ASP A 5 24.90 -14.21 13.30
N ASP A 6 25.36 -14.36 14.53
CA ASP A 6 24.59 -14.31 15.79
C ASP A 6 24.23 -12.84 16.09
N GLY A 7 23.55 -12.21 15.14
CA GLY A 7 23.04 -10.85 15.27
C GLY A 7 21.80 -10.85 16.16
N GLU A 8 21.73 -9.86 17.06
CA GLU A 8 20.53 -9.59 17.86
C GLU A 8 19.31 -9.43 16.92
N LEU A 9 18.23 -10.18 17.18
CA LEU A 9 17.03 -10.15 16.34
C LEU A 9 16.34 -8.80 16.47
N PHE A 10 15.81 -8.29 15.35
CA PHE A 10 15.05 -7.05 15.38
C PHE A 10 13.83 -7.17 16.30
N PHE A 11 13.22 -8.36 16.37
CA PHE A 11 12.05 -8.63 17.21
C PHE A 11 12.37 -8.52 18.70
N THR A 12 13.49 -9.08 19.15
CA THR A 12 13.92 -8.99 20.56
C THR A 12 14.39 -7.59 20.92
N GLU A 13 15.04 -6.88 19.99
CA GLU A 13 15.39 -5.46 20.16
C GLU A 13 14.12 -4.61 20.34
N ALA A 14 13.11 -4.82 19.48
CA ALA A 14 11.83 -4.15 19.60
C ALA A 14 11.13 -4.47 20.93
N LEU A 15 11.06 -5.75 21.34
CA LEU A 15 10.51 -6.13 22.65
C LEU A 15 11.21 -5.41 23.79
N THR A 16 12.55 -5.35 23.78
CA THR A 16 13.34 -4.67 24.81
C THR A 16 13.00 -3.18 24.87
N LYS A 17 13.01 -2.52 23.70
CA LYS A 17 12.64 -1.11 23.56
C LYS A 17 11.25 -0.81 24.12
N TRP A 18 10.26 -1.63 23.81
CA TRP A 18 8.87 -1.39 24.23
C TRP A 18 8.65 -1.81 25.69
N ASN A 19 9.41 -2.77 26.24
CA ASN A 19 9.38 -3.09 27.67
C ASN A 19 9.83 -1.90 28.54
N ASP A 20 10.88 -1.19 28.13
CA ASP A 20 11.44 -0.06 28.88
C ASP A 20 10.53 1.18 28.93
N GLN A 21 9.61 1.29 27.99
CA GLN A 21 8.74 2.47 27.83
C GLN A 21 7.43 2.40 28.63
N SER A 22 7.21 1.33 29.43
CA SER A 22 6.01 1.14 30.27
C SER A 22 4.69 1.28 29.50
N PHE A 23 4.37 0.31 28.65
CA PHE A 23 3.09 0.30 27.91
C PHE A 23 1.95 -0.36 28.69
N GLY A 24 0.73 0.05 28.35
CA GLY A 24 -0.52 -0.36 29.00
C GLY A 24 -0.82 -1.86 28.92
N ALA A 25 -1.93 -2.24 29.55
CA ALA A 25 -2.30 -3.64 29.80
C ALA A 25 -2.31 -4.54 28.55
N ASP A 26 -2.64 -4.00 27.37
CA ASP A 26 -2.66 -4.77 26.12
C ASP A 26 -1.27 -5.29 25.77
N TYR A 27 -0.24 -4.43 25.86
CA TYR A 27 1.14 -4.81 25.59
C TYR A 27 1.69 -5.75 26.67
N THR A 28 1.43 -5.47 27.94
CA THR A 28 1.86 -6.36 29.03
C THR A 28 1.27 -7.76 28.86
N SER A 29 -0.04 -7.86 28.57
CA SER A 29 -0.69 -9.16 28.33
C SER A 29 -0.14 -9.88 27.10
N PHE A 30 0.29 -9.15 26.07
CA PHE A 30 0.94 -9.74 24.90
C PHE A 30 2.31 -10.32 25.29
N VAL A 31 3.17 -9.56 25.95
CA VAL A 31 4.51 -10.02 26.35
C VAL A 31 4.42 -11.23 27.30
N ASP A 32 3.49 -11.20 28.26
CA ASP A 32 3.26 -12.31 29.20
C ASP A 32 2.81 -13.61 28.51
N SER A 33 2.27 -13.51 27.28
CA SER A 33 1.86 -14.67 26.49
C SER A 33 2.99 -15.29 25.66
N LEU A 34 4.13 -14.60 25.53
CA LEU A 34 5.25 -15.05 24.71
C LEU A 34 6.28 -15.86 25.51
N PRO A 35 6.89 -16.90 24.90
CA PRO A 35 8.00 -17.62 25.50
C PRO A 35 9.30 -16.81 25.32
N CYS A 36 9.43 -15.64 25.95
CA CYS A 36 10.52 -14.68 25.73
C CYS A 36 11.94 -15.28 25.85
N ASP A 37 12.14 -16.24 26.78
CA ASP A 37 13.41 -16.95 26.96
C ASP A 37 13.79 -17.84 25.77
N GLU A 38 12.83 -18.14 24.90
CA GLU A 38 12.98 -18.95 23.70
C GLU A 38 12.85 -18.11 22.41
N LEU A 39 13.19 -16.82 22.43
CA LEU A 39 13.14 -15.96 21.23
C LEU A 39 14.50 -15.38 20.84
N SER A 40 15.60 -15.90 21.38
CA SER A 40 16.94 -15.33 21.19
C SER A 40 17.59 -15.68 19.85
N THR A 41 17.09 -16.70 19.13
CA THR A 41 17.64 -17.11 17.84
C THR A 41 16.56 -17.17 16.76
N HIS A 42 16.96 -16.98 15.50
CA HIS A 42 16.04 -17.04 14.36
C HIS A 42 15.26 -18.36 14.28
N ALA A 43 15.91 -19.49 14.61
CA ALA A 43 15.25 -20.80 14.60
C ALA A 43 14.14 -20.91 15.64
N GLN A 44 14.34 -20.35 16.84
CA GLN A 44 13.29 -20.36 17.85
C GLN A 44 12.17 -19.35 17.53
N LEU A 45 12.53 -18.19 16.98
CA LEU A 45 11.54 -17.22 16.48
C LEU A 45 10.64 -17.86 15.40
N LEU A 46 11.24 -18.61 14.47
CA LEU A 46 10.50 -19.34 13.45
C LEU A 46 9.64 -20.46 14.05
N HIS A 47 10.14 -21.20 15.05
CA HIS A 47 9.39 -22.24 15.76
C HIS A 47 8.11 -21.68 16.41
N HIS A 48 8.21 -20.49 17.02
CA HIS A 48 7.12 -19.82 17.72
C HIS A 48 6.29 -18.87 16.83
N LYS A 49 6.60 -18.78 15.51
CA LYS A 49 5.96 -17.84 14.57
C LYS A 49 4.44 -17.81 14.71
N GLY A 50 3.80 -18.97 14.65
CA GLY A 50 2.34 -19.05 14.65
C GLY A 50 1.68 -18.43 15.89
N ALA A 51 2.24 -18.69 17.08
CA ALA A 51 1.72 -18.14 18.33
C ALA A 51 1.94 -16.62 18.41
N ILE A 52 3.10 -16.15 17.93
CA ILE A 52 3.44 -14.72 17.87
C ILE A 52 2.51 -13.99 16.89
N THR A 53 2.32 -14.53 15.69
CA THR A 53 1.49 -13.89 14.65
C THR A 53 0.03 -13.85 15.06
N GLU A 54 -0.51 -14.94 15.62
CA GLU A 54 -1.87 -14.98 16.16
C GLU A 54 -2.07 -13.92 17.25
N SER A 55 -1.15 -13.83 18.20
CA SER A 55 -1.23 -12.87 19.30
C SER A 55 -1.13 -11.43 18.82
N LEU A 56 -0.21 -11.12 17.90
CA LEU A 56 -0.09 -9.79 17.30
C LEU A 56 -1.35 -9.39 16.52
N LEU A 57 -1.88 -10.30 15.70
CA LEU A 57 -3.10 -10.05 14.92
C LEU A 57 -4.28 -9.76 15.82
N LYS A 58 -4.46 -10.55 16.90
CA LYS A 58 -5.50 -10.32 17.89
C LYS A 58 -5.41 -8.91 18.48
N CYS A 59 -4.21 -8.47 18.85
CA CYS A 59 -4.00 -7.12 19.39
C CYS A 59 -4.25 -6.01 18.35
N LEU A 60 -3.82 -6.19 17.09
CA LEU A 60 -4.04 -5.21 16.02
C LEU A 60 -5.51 -5.11 15.59
N GLN A 61 -6.26 -6.21 15.68
CA GLN A 61 -7.66 -6.29 15.30
C GLN A 61 -8.61 -5.83 16.41
N ASP A 62 -8.17 -5.79 17.67
CA ASP A 62 -9.00 -5.33 18.79
C ASP A 62 -9.21 -3.81 18.73
N PRO A 63 -10.47 -3.34 18.57
CA PRO A 63 -10.75 -1.92 18.55
C PRO A 63 -10.51 -1.19 19.86
N ALA A 64 -10.36 -1.87 20.99
CA ALA A 64 -10.03 -1.26 22.28
C ALA A 64 -8.53 -1.10 22.52
N CYS A 65 -7.70 -1.76 21.69
CA CYS A 65 -6.25 -1.80 21.86
C CYS A 65 -5.61 -0.42 21.71
N LYS A 66 -4.78 -0.05 22.68
CA LYS A 66 -4.08 1.25 22.70
C LYS A 66 -2.59 1.16 22.37
N SER A 67 -2.03 -0.05 22.35
CA SER A 67 -0.62 -0.29 22.09
C SER A 67 -0.30 -0.54 20.62
N ILE A 68 -1.10 0.01 19.69
CA ILE A 68 -0.94 -0.17 18.23
C ILE A 68 0.47 0.20 17.74
N PRO A 69 1.11 1.31 18.18
CA PRO A 69 2.48 1.61 17.75
C PRO A 69 3.48 0.50 18.06
N ALA A 70 3.36 -0.12 19.25
CA ALA A 70 4.20 -1.24 19.67
C ALA A 70 4.02 -2.44 18.73
N PHE A 71 2.75 -2.82 18.48
CA PHE A 71 2.43 -3.97 17.65
C PHE A 71 2.79 -3.77 16.18
N CYS A 72 2.70 -2.54 15.66
CA CYS A 72 3.22 -2.19 14.35
C CYS A 72 4.74 -2.38 14.26
N GLU A 73 5.52 -1.89 15.24
CA GLU A 73 6.98 -2.04 15.22
C GLU A 73 7.41 -3.51 15.41
N LEU A 74 6.75 -4.25 16.29
CA LEU A 74 6.96 -5.70 16.46
C LEU A 74 6.65 -6.48 15.18
N THR A 75 5.57 -6.12 14.48
CA THR A 75 5.22 -6.73 13.18
C THR A 75 6.32 -6.47 12.14
N LEU A 76 6.84 -5.23 12.07
CA LEU A 76 7.93 -4.89 11.17
C LEU A 76 9.22 -5.61 11.49
N ALA A 77 9.54 -5.72 12.77
CA ALA A 77 10.71 -6.45 13.24
C ALA A 77 10.60 -7.94 12.90
N LEU A 78 9.45 -8.56 13.17
CA LEU A 78 9.17 -9.95 12.84
C LEU A 78 9.30 -10.22 11.33
N ALA A 79 8.73 -9.33 10.50
CA ALA A 79 8.84 -9.43 9.05
C ALA A 79 10.29 -9.30 8.55
N ARG A 80 11.14 -8.51 9.22
CA ARG A 80 12.57 -8.37 8.88
C ARG A 80 13.38 -9.60 9.26
N ASP A 81 13.10 -10.17 10.43
CA ASP A 81 13.80 -11.37 10.90
C ASP A 81 13.41 -12.60 10.07
N LEU A 82 12.11 -12.80 9.82
CA LEU A 82 11.58 -14.01 9.17
C LEU A 82 11.58 -13.94 7.63
N LYS A 83 11.57 -12.73 7.03
CA LYS A 83 11.65 -12.52 5.57
C LYS A 83 10.62 -13.36 4.80
N GLU A 84 11.08 -14.35 4.01
CA GLU A 84 10.22 -15.20 3.18
C GLU A 84 9.30 -16.08 4.04
N ASP A 85 9.73 -16.47 5.25
CA ASP A 85 8.93 -17.29 6.17
C ASP A 85 7.73 -16.53 6.76
N PHE A 86 7.69 -15.20 6.61
CA PHE A 86 6.55 -14.36 6.99
C PHE A 86 5.53 -14.16 5.85
N ALA A 87 5.84 -14.63 4.64
CA ALA A 87 5.05 -14.27 3.45
C ALA A 87 3.59 -14.71 3.51
N ASP A 88 3.32 -15.87 4.11
CA ASP A 88 1.97 -16.41 4.24
C ASP A 88 1.10 -15.58 5.19
N ASP A 89 1.69 -15.02 6.24
CA ASP A 89 1.00 -14.22 7.26
C ASP A 89 0.78 -12.76 6.81
N MET A 90 1.59 -12.26 5.87
CA MET A 90 1.61 -10.84 5.49
C MET A 90 0.24 -10.28 5.11
N TRP A 91 -0.62 -11.08 4.48
CA TRP A 91 -1.94 -10.59 4.07
C TRP A 91 -2.91 -10.37 5.23
N ASP A 92 -2.80 -11.16 6.31
CA ASP A 92 -3.65 -10.99 7.49
C ASP A 92 -3.28 -9.71 8.23
N PHE A 93 -1.97 -9.45 8.35
CA PHE A 93 -1.46 -8.19 8.91
C PHE A 93 -1.84 -6.99 8.04
N PHE A 94 -1.76 -7.12 6.72
CA PHE A 94 -2.19 -6.07 5.80
C PHE A 94 -3.66 -5.71 6.01
N GLY A 95 -4.53 -6.72 6.16
CA GLY A 95 -5.95 -6.53 6.48
C GLY A 95 -6.17 -5.86 7.84
N ALA A 96 -5.49 -6.32 8.89
CA ALA A 96 -5.59 -5.74 10.23
C ALA A 96 -5.18 -4.25 10.25
N LEU A 97 -4.05 -3.92 9.60
CA LEU A 97 -3.57 -2.54 9.51
C LEU A 97 -4.48 -1.65 8.66
N THR A 98 -5.07 -2.21 7.60
CA THR A 98 -6.08 -1.49 6.80
C THR A 98 -7.29 -1.11 7.65
N ASN A 99 -7.76 -2.03 8.48
CA ASN A 99 -8.87 -1.76 9.40
C ASN A 99 -8.54 -0.66 10.42
N ILE A 100 -7.29 -0.57 10.88
CA ILE A 100 -6.85 0.52 11.75
C ILE A 100 -6.97 1.88 11.04
N LEU A 101 -6.67 1.94 9.74
CA LEU A 101 -6.77 3.19 8.98
C LEU A 101 -8.21 3.60 8.68
N ASP A 102 -9.11 2.63 8.48
CA ASP A 102 -10.43 2.86 7.91
C ASP A 102 -11.57 2.83 8.96
N LEU A 103 -11.41 2.09 10.05
CA LEU A 103 -12.46 1.88 11.06
C LEU A 103 -12.27 2.74 12.32
N GLY A 104 -13.33 3.49 12.66
CA GLY A 104 -13.43 4.23 13.93
C GLY A 104 -12.44 5.39 14.09
N GLU A 105 -12.61 6.16 15.16
CA GLU A 105 -11.61 7.15 15.53
C GLU A 105 -10.43 6.44 16.22
N ARG A 106 -9.21 6.81 15.81
CA ARG A 106 -7.95 6.30 16.35
C ARG A 106 -7.05 7.46 16.72
N GLU A 107 -6.20 7.23 17.71
CA GLU A 107 -5.13 8.17 18.04
C GLU A 107 -4.21 8.36 16.83
N VAL A 108 -3.71 9.59 16.65
CA VAL A 108 -2.90 9.97 15.48
C VAL A 108 -1.67 9.09 15.37
N GLU A 109 -1.04 8.79 16.50
CA GLU A 109 0.14 7.93 16.62
C GLU A 109 -0.15 6.50 16.12
N SER A 110 -1.34 5.98 16.39
CA SER A 110 -1.76 4.65 15.90
C SER A 110 -1.96 4.63 14.40
N VAL A 111 -2.56 5.69 13.85
CA VAL A 111 -2.74 5.86 12.40
C VAL A 111 -1.38 5.98 11.71
N GLU A 112 -0.48 6.81 12.22
CA GLU A 112 0.88 6.99 11.69
C GLU A 112 1.69 5.69 11.73
N ALA A 113 1.63 4.96 12.84
CA ALA A 113 2.31 3.67 12.97
C ALA A 113 1.77 2.64 11.96
N ALA A 114 0.46 2.55 11.79
CA ALA A 114 -0.15 1.66 10.81
C ALA A 114 0.23 2.03 9.37
N PHE A 115 0.24 3.33 9.05
CA PHE A 115 0.70 3.86 7.76
C PHE A 115 2.16 3.48 7.46
N TYR A 116 3.05 3.69 8.43
CA TYR A 116 4.46 3.33 8.29
C TYR A 116 4.61 1.82 8.10
N CYS A 117 3.86 1.03 8.87
CA CYS A 117 3.89 -0.42 8.79
C CYS A 117 3.43 -0.92 7.41
N LEU A 118 2.26 -0.47 6.93
CA LEU A 118 1.74 -0.80 5.61
C LEU A 118 2.69 -0.37 4.48
N SER A 119 3.29 0.82 4.57
CA SER A 119 4.26 1.30 3.59
C SER A 119 5.46 0.37 3.46
N PHE A 120 5.98 -0.12 4.60
CA PHE A 120 7.07 -1.08 4.60
C PHE A 120 6.62 -2.44 4.03
N MET A 121 5.44 -2.92 4.40
CA MET A 121 4.90 -4.19 3.87
C MET A 121 4.77 -4.14 2.35
N VAL A 122 4.20 -3.08 1.78
CA VAL A 122 4.14 -2.90 0.31
C VAL A 122 5.53 -2.88 -0.31
N LYS A 123 6.49 -2.19 0.33
CA LYS A 123 7.89 -2.16 -0.13
C LYS A 123 8.56 -3.52 -0.10
N VAL A 124 8.21 -4.42 0.83
CA VAL A 124 8.74 -5.79 0.87
C VAL A 124 8.01 -6.66 -0.17
N MET A 125 6.68 -6.54 -0.25
CA MET A 125 5.82 -7.40 -1.06
C MET A 125 5.75 -7.03 -2.54
N TRP A 126 6.32 -5.90 -2.99
CA TRP A 126 6.04 -5.36 -4.33
C TRP A 126 6.21 -6.37 -5.48
N ARG A 127 7.17 -7.30 -5.37
CA ARG A 127 7.37 -8.35 -6.39
C ARG A 127 6.19 -9.33 -6.42
N SER A 128 5.75 -9.80 -5.26
CA SER A 128 4.59 -10.68 -5.12
C SER A 128 3.30 -9.96 -5.52
N LEU A 129 3.14 -8.70 -5.09
CA LEU A 129 2.00 -7.86 -5.49
C LEU A 129 1.92 -7.71 -7.00
N LEU A 130 3.05 -7.52 -7.69
CA LEU A 130 3.08 -7.41 -9.14
C LEU A 130 2.87 -8.76 -9.84
N LYS A 131 3.46 -9.84 -9.31
CA LYS A 131 3.31 -11.20 -9.85
C LYS A 131 1.85 -11.67 -9.81
N GLU A 132 1.16 -11.37 -8.71
CA GLU A 132 -0.25 -11.73 -8.47
C GLU A 132 -1.13 -10.47 -8.48
N PHE A 133 -0.90 -9.59 -9.47
CA PHE A 133 -1.54 -8.27 -9.54
C PHE A 133 -3.04 -8.31 -9.40
N ASN A 134 -3.70 -9.25 -10.09
CA ASN A 134 -5.16 -9.32 -10.11
C ASN A 134 -5.74 -9.56 -8.71
N LEU A 135 -5.19 -10.53 -7.98
CA LEU A 135 -5.59 -10.84 -6.60
C LEU A 135 -5.21 -9.71 -5.65
N SER A 136 -4.01 -9.16 -5.82
CA SER A 136 -3.50 -8.07 -5.00
C SER A 136 -4.36 -6.82 -5.11
N PHE A 137 -4.74 -6.42 -6.32
CA PHE A 137 -5.57 -5.24 -6.54
C PHE A 137 -6.95 -5.41 -5.91
N VAL A 138 -7.57 -6.59 -6.03
CA VAL A 138 -8.87 -6.88 -5.39
C VAL A 138 -8.79 -6.72 -3.87
N ARG A 139 -7.69 -7.15 -3.23
CA ARG A 139 -7.47 -6.94 -1.79
C ARG A 139 -7.27 -5.46 -1.41
N PHE A 140 -6.83 -4.62 -2.34
CA PHE A 140 -6.67 -3.19 -2.14
C PHE A 140 -7.94 -2.37 -2.42
N ILE A 141 -8.96 -2.96 -3.08
CA ILE A 141 -10.22 -2.25 -3.39
C ILE A 141 -10.82 -1.55 -2.16
N PRO A 142 -10.88 -2.16 -0.96
CA PRO A 142 -11.40 -1.46 0.23
C PRO A 142 -10.61 -0.19 0.58
N LEU A 143 -9.29 -0.16 0.38
CA LEU A 143 -8.50 1.05 0.62
C LEU A 143 -8.73 2.11 -0.48
N PHE A 144 -8.83 1.67 -1.73
CA PHE A 144 -9.12 2.57 -2.85
C PHE A 144 -10.52 3.17 -2.78
N GLY A 145 -11.50 2.42 -2.26
CA GLY A 145 -12.88 2.85 -2.04
C GLY A 145 -13.17 3.36 -0.63
N SER A 146 -12.15 3.54 0.21
CA SER A 146 -12.34 4.06 1.58
C SER A 146 -13.00 5.43 1.54
N SER A 147 -13.91 5.71 2.46
CA SER A 147 -14.49 7.06 2.62
C SER A 147 -13.45 8.08 3.07
N ARG A 148 -12.30 7.63 3.61
CA ARG A 148 -11.23 8.48 4.12
C ARG A 148 -10.24 8.85 3.01
N PRO A 149 -10.13 10.15 2.64
CA PRO A 149 -9.28 10.56 1.51
C PRO A 149 -7.80 10.18 1.68
N TYR A 150 -7.28 10.20 2.90
CA TYR A 150 -5.88 9.84 3.17
C TYR A 150 -5.61 8.34 2.95
N VAL A 151 -6.60 7.47 3.16
CA VAL A 151 -6.49 6.02 2.89
C VAL A 151 -6.51 5.74 1.40
N ARG A 152 -7.40 6.42 0.65
CA ARG A 152 -7.39 6.33 -0.83
C ARG A 152 -6.05 6.78 -1.41
N ARG A 153 -5.51 7.88 -0.89
CA ARG A 153 -4.20 8.40 -1.28
C ARG A 153 -3.08 7.42 -0.98
N PHE A 154 -3.11 6.78 0.20
CA PHE A 154 -2.16 5.72 0.55
C PHE A 154 -2.17 4.60 -0.49
N ALA A 155 -3.35 4.05 -0.77
CA ALA A 155 -3.51 2.96 -1.73
C ALA A 155 -2.98 3.35 -3.11
N ALA A 156 -3.30 4.56 -3.57
CA ALA A 156 -2.80 5.12 -4.82
C ALA A 156 -1.27 5.24 -4.87
N GLU A 157 -0.64 5.82 -3.84
CA GLU A 157 0.82 5.96 -3.77
C GLU A 157 1.52 4.59 -3.69
N ALA A 158 1.00 3.68 -2.88
CA ALA A 158 1.51 2.34 -2.68
C ALA A 158 1.44 1.51 -3.98
N PHE A 159 0.29 1.49 -4.63
CA PHE A 159 0.09 0.67 -5.83
C PHE A 159 0.72 1.30 -7.07
N SER A 160 0.89 2.63 -7.13
CA SER A 160 1.65 3.26 -8.22
C SER A 160 3.12 2.87 -8.20
N PHE A 161 3.71 2.71 -7.00
CA PHE A 161 5.05 2.17 -6.84
C PHE A 161 5.18 0.74 -7.40
N VAL A 162 4.15 -0.10 -7.22
CA VAL A 162 4.10 -1.46 -7.78
C VAL A 162 3.91 -1.43 -9.30
N MET A 163 2.91 -0.70 -9.80
CA MET A 163 2.57 -0.64 -11.22
C MET A 163 3.69 -0.09 -12.09
N ARG A 164 4.43 0.92 -11.62
CA ARG A 164 5.58 1.48 -12.34
C ARG A 164 6.72 0.49 -12.59
N LYS A 165 6.74 -0.63 -11.88
CA LYS A 165 7.76 -1.69 -12.06
C LYS A 165 7.32 -2.75 -13.07
N SER A 166 6.11 -2.66 -13.61
CA SER A 166 5.59 -3.56 -14.62
C SER A 166 6.16 -3.25 -16.00
N SER A 167 6.47 -4.28 -16.77
CA SER A 167 6.75 -4.16 -18.21
C SER A 167 5.49 -4.02 -19.06
N ASN A 168 4.30 -4.23 -18.49
CA ASN A 168 3.03 -4.14 -19.20
C ASN A 168 2.03 -3.28 -18.41
N LEU A 169 2.36 -1.99 -18.27
CA LEU A 169 1.52 -1.02 -17.57
C LEU A 169 0.12 -0.94 -18.18
N LYS A 170 0.01 -0.98 -19.52
CA LYS A 170 -1.26 -0.94 -20.26
C LYS A 170 -2.26 -1.98 -19.73
N LYS A 171 -1.85 -3.26 -19.65
CA LYS A 171 -2.70 -4.34 -19.17
C LYS A 171 -3.15 -4.14 -17.72
N LEU A 172 -2.26 -3.61 -16.87
CA LEU A 172 -2.60 -3.33 -15.48
C LEU A 172 -3.63 -2.21 -15.37
N CYS A 173 -3.48 -1.13 -16.16
CA CYS A 173 -4.45 -0.04 -16.22
C CYS A 173 -5.83 -0.52 -16.69
N CYS A 174 -5.90 -1.36 -17.73
CA CYS A 174 -7.16 -1.99 -18.15
C CYS A 174 -7.83 -2.74 -17.00
N TYR A 175 -7.08 -3.60 -16.30
CA TYR A 175 -7.63 -4.39 -15.19
C TYR A 175 -8.14 -3.51 -14.04
N VAL A 176 -7.43 -2.43 -13.70
CA VAL A 176 -7.88 -1.49 -12.67
C VAL A 176 -9.24 -0.90 -13.02
N VAL A 177 -9.42 -0.43 -14.26
CA VAL A 177 -10.69 0.14 -14.72
C VAL A 177 -11.80 -0.91 -14.74
N GLU A 178 -11.53 -2.11 -15.27
CA GLU A 178 -12.50 -3.22 -15.30
C GLU A 178 -13.00 -3.60 -13.90
N GLN A 179 -12.11 -3.66 -12.90
CA GLN A 179 -12.51 -4.00 -11.53
C GLN A 179 -13.23 -2.83 -10.86
N ALA A 180 -12.80 -1.59 -11.08
CA ALA A 180 -13.48 -0.43 -10.54
C ALA A 180 -14.91 -0.30 -11.09
N PHE A 181 -15.09 -0.55 -12.39
CA PHE A 181 -16.40 -0.58 -13.03
C PHE A 181 -17.32 -1.66 -12.44
N LYS A 182 -16.80 -2.88 -12.21
CA LYS A 182 -17.57 -3.98 -11.61
C LYS A 182 -18.10 -3.66 -10.22
N VAL A 183 -17.34 -2.90 -9.43
CA VAL A 183 -17.76 -2.49 -8.09
C VAL A 183 -18.72 -1.30 -8.16
N GLY A 184 -18.47 -0.34 -9.07
CA GLY A 184 -19.37 0.79 -9.30
C GLY A 184 -19.45 1.77 -8.12
N ASP A 185 -18.35 1.96 -7.39
CA ASP A 185 -18.27 2.86 -6.23
C ASP A 185 -17.55 4.18 -6.56
N ASP A 186 -18.14 5.30 -6.13
CA ASP A 186 -17.63 6.64 -6.42
C ASP A 186 -16.26 6.89 -5.77
N HIS A 187 -16.07 6.45 -4.52
CA HIS A 187 -14.78 6.61 -3.83
C HIS A 187 -13.69 5.79 -4.52
N LEU A 188 -14.02 4.58 -4.99
CA LEU A 188 -13.12 3.74 -5.76
C LEU A 188 -12.71 4.41 -7.07
N SER A 189 -13.65 5.06 -7.77
CA SER A 189 -13.35 5.84 -8.97
C SER A 189 -12.31 6.94 -8.68
N GLU A 190 -12.44 7.64 -7.55
CA GLU A 190 -11.47 8.65 -7.11
C GLU A 190 -10.13 8.04 -6.71
N GLY A 191 -10.14 6.88 -6.03
CA GLY A 191 -8.93 6.14 -5.67
C GLY A 191 -8.15 5.70 -6.91
N CYS A 192 -8.83 5.19 -7.94
CA CYS A 192 -8.22 4.83 -9.22
C CYS A 192 -7.69 6.05 -9.98
N ALA A 193 -8.40 7.18 -9.95
CA ALA A 193 -7.91 8.43 -10.52
C ALA A 193 -6.63 8.91 -9.82
N GLN A 194 -6.60 8.83 -8.47
CA GLN A 194 -5.39 9.12 -7.70
C GLN A 194 -4.25 8.17 -8.05
N LEU A 195 -4.51 6.88 -8.25
CA LEU A 195 -3.51 5.91 -8.69
C LEU A 195 -2.86 6.34 -10.01
N PHE A 196 -3.68 6.67 -11.02
CA PHE A 196 -3.17 7.11 -12.33
C PHE A 196 -2.37 8.41 -12.22
N PHE A 197 -2.82 9.38 -11.41
CA PHE A 197 -2.03 10.56 -11.09
C PHE A 197 -0.68 10.20 -10.46
N HIS A 198 -0.67 9.31 -9.46
CA HIS A 198 0.52 8.91 -8.71
C HIS A 198 1.49 8.03 -9.49
N ILE A 199 1.06 7.42 -10.61
CA ILE A 199 1.95 6.77 -11.56
C ILE A 199 2.89 7.82 -12.14
N CYS A 200 2.36 8.92 -12.68
CA CYS A 200 3.16 9.94 -13.38
C CYS A 200 3.84 10.95 -12.45
N LYS A 201 3.31 11.13 -11.23
CA LYS A 201 3.81 12.10 -10.24
C LYS A 201 5.27 11.82 -9.84
N GLY A 202 6.09 12.87 -9.91
CA GLY A 202 7.47 12.89 -9.44
C GLY A 202 7.64 13.52 -8.06
N VAL A 203 8.87 13.86 -7.71
CA VAL A 203 9.23 14.57 -6.46
C VAL A 203 9.35 16.08 -6.70
N GLY A 204 9.36 16.87 -5.63
CA GLY A 204 9.71 18.30 -5.71
C GLY A 204 8.74 19.17 -6.51
N GLY A 205 7.48 18.76 -6.65
CA GLY A 205 6.46 19.53 -7.37
C GLY A 205 6.46 19.33 -8.88
N GLY A 206 7.22 18.37 -9.43
CA GLY A 206 7.24 18.04 -10.85
C GLY A 206 6.86 16.60 -11.17
N PHE A 207 6.89 16.26 -12.45
CA PHE A 207 6.78 14.88 -12.94
C PHE A 207 8.16 14.25 -13.15
N HIS A 208 8.23 12.92 -13.13
CA HIS A 208 9.46 12.22 -13.49
C HIS A 208 9.60 12.07 -15.01
N SER A 209 10.78 11.64 -15.48
CA SER A 209 11.10 11.56 -16.91
C SER A 209 10.14 10.69 -17.75
N ALA A 210 9.62 9.59 -17.19
CA ALA A 210 8.70 8.68 -17.89
C ALA A 210 7.22 9.12 -17.87
N ALA A 211 6.91 10.32 -17.38
CA ALA A 211 5.51 10.71 -17.14
C ALA A 211 4.68 10.82 -18.42
N SER A 212 5.22 11.40 -19.50
CA SER A 212 4.53 11.51 -20.79
C SER A 212 4.15 10.12 -21.32
N GLU A 213 5.13 9.22 -21.41
CA GLU A 213 4.95 7.83 -21.86
C GLU A 213 3.90 7.10 -21.01
N GLN A 214 3.89 7.30 -19.70
CA GLN A 214 2.92 6.67 -18.81
C GLN A 214 1.51 7.24 -18.98
N VAL A 215 1.36 8.55 -19.17
CA VAL A 215 0.04 9.15 -19.47
C VAL A 215 -0.49 8.62 -20.81
N GLU A 216 0.34 8.60 -21.85
CA GLU A 216 -0.01 7.99 -23.15
C GLU A 216 -0.43 6.52 -22.98
N CYS A 217 0.31 5.77 -22.17
CA CYS A 217 0.00 4.36 -21.88
C CYS A 217 -1.35 4.19 -21.17
N ILE A 218 -1.67 5.05 -20.19
CA ILE A 218 -2.95 5.04 -19.47
C ILE A 218 -4.09 5.36 -20.42
N ILE A 219 -3.96 6.41 -21.24
CA ILE A 219 -4.95 6.79 -22.26
C ILE A 219 -5.17 5.63 -23.24
N ALA A 220 -4.09 5.09 -23.80
CA ALA A 220 -4.16 3.98 -24.74
C ALA A 220 -4.72 2.69 -24.10
N ALA A 221 -4.58 2.49 -22.79
CA ALA A 221 -5.19 1.39 -22.06
C ALA A 221 -6.71 1.54 -22.03
N ILE A 222 -7.18 2.72 -21.63
CA ILE A 222 -8.61 3.03 -21.49
C ILE A 222 -9.33 2.92 -22.83
N PHE A 223 -8.80 3.56 -23.88
CA PHE A 223 -9.38 3.47 -25.22
C PHE A 223 -9.25 2.09 -25.89
N SER A 224 -8.51 1.16 -25.29
CA SER A 224 -8.42 -0.23 -25.77
C SER A 224 -9.38 -1.19 -25.07
N LEU A 225 -10.16 -0.72 -24.09
CA LEU A 225 -11.17 -1.53 -23.42
C LEU A 225 -12.25 -1.94 -24.43
N PRO A 226 -12.58 -3.25 -24.55
CA PRO A 226 -13.49 -3.73 -25.59
C PRO A 226 -14.96 -3.45 -25.29
N ASP A 227 -15.31 -3.34 -24.01
CA ASP A 227 -16.65 -3.03 -23.54
C ASP A 227 -16.81 -1.50 -23.47
N GLN A 228 -17.85 -0.98 -24.14
CA GLN A 228 -18.07 0.45 -24.26
C GLN A 228 -18.43 1.10 -22.91
N ASP A 229 -19.22 0.44 -22.06
CA ASP A 229 -19.61 0.98 -20.75
C ASP A 229 -18.39 1.06 -19.82
N VAL A 230 -17.51 0.04 -19.89
CA VAL A 230 -16.25 0.03 -19.15
C VAL A 230 -15.29 1.10 -19.66
N CYS A 231 -15.25 1.33 -20.98
CA CYS A 231 -14.44 2.39 -21.60
C CYS A 231 -14.92 3.78 -21.16
N GLU A 232 -16.23 4.05 -21.23
CA GLU A 232 -16.83 5.31 -20.78
C GLU A 232 -16.56 5.57 -19.29
N TYR A 233 -16.69 4.54 -18.45
CA TYR A 233 -16.28 4.62 -17.04
C TYR A 233 -14.78 4.93 -16.88
N GLY A 234 -13.93 4.31 -17.68
CA GLY A 234 -12.49 4.59 -17.72
C GLY A 234 -12.18 6.04 -18.09
N VAL A 235 -12.92 6.63 -19.03
CA VAL A 235 -12.79 8.05 -19.39
C VAL A 235 -13.13 8.95 -18.20
N ILE A 236 -14.17 8.65 -17.43
CA ILE A 236 -14.50 9.40 -16.20
C ILE A 236 -13.34 9.35 -15.19
N VAL A 237 -12.74 8.17 -14.98
CA VAL A 237 -11.57 8.01 -14.11
C VAL A 237 -10.37 8.81 -14.64
N LEU A 238 -10.15 8.81 -15.96
CA LEU A 238 -9.09 9.57 -16.60
C LEU A 238 -9.28 11.08 -16.43
N GLU A 239 -10.49 11.60 -16.64
CA GLU A 239 -10.80 13.01 -16.45
C GLU A 239 -10.45 13.48 -15.03
N LYS A 240 -10.86 12.70 -14.02
CA LYS A 240 -10.49 12.95 -12.61
C LYS A 240 -8.97 12.93 -12.41
N ALA A 241 -8.26 11.99 -13.05
CA ALA A 241 -6.80 11.91 -12.97
C ALA A 241 -6.12 13.14 -13.62
N ILE A 242 -6.60 13.59 -14.77
CA ILE A 242 -6.10 14.80 -15.45
C ILE A 242 -6.36 16.04 -14.59
N GLN A 243 -7.52 16.15 -13.93
CA GLN A 243 -7.78 17.24 -12.98
C GLN A 243 -6.75 17.27 -11.85
N LEU A 244 -6.39 16.10 -11.28
CA LEU A 244 -5.34 16.01 -10.26
C LEU A 244 -3.97 16.45 -10.79
N ILE A 245 -3.63 16.06 -12.02
CA ILE A 245 -2.38 16.46 -12.70
C ILE A 245 -2.33 17.98 -12.87
N VAL A 246 -3.39 18.61 -13.38
CA VAL A 246 -3.47 20.06 -13.59
C VAL A 246 -3.36 20.81 -12.26
N GLN A 247 -4.10 20.38 -11.24
CA GLN A 247 -4.04 20.98 -9.90
C GLN A 247 -2.65 20.88 -9.28
N TYR A 248 -1.94 19.78 -9.49
CA TYR A 248 -0.59 19.58 -8.98
C TYR A 248 0.42 20.55 -9.60
N ILE A 249 0.30 20.83 -10.90
CA ILE A 249 1.19 21.76 -11.61
C ILE A 249 0.90 23.21 -11.22
N GLN A 250 -0.38 23.60 -11.20
CA GLN A 250 -0.81 24.95 -10.84
C GLN A 250 -0.31 25.36 -9.45
N LYS A 251 -0.27 24.41 -8.50
CA LYS A 251 0.26 24.65 -7.15
C LYS A 251 1.78 24.78 -7.07
N ASN A 252 2.54 24.30 -8.08
CA ASN A 252 3.99 24.13 -7.97
C ASN A 252 4.85 25.01 -8.90
N SER A 253 4.24 25.87 -9.73
CA SER A 253 4.84 26.95 -10.54
C SER A 253 6.12 26.64 -11.37
N LYS A 254 6.59 25.39 -11.42
CA LYS A 254 7.86 24.95 -12.02
C LYS A 254 7.70 23.89 -13.11
N SER A 255 6.48 23.39 -13.34
CA SER A 255 6.19 22.32 -14.30
C SER A 255 5.37 22.87 -15.46
N ASP A 256 5.70 22.46 -16.68
CA ASP A 256 4.98 22.85 -17.89
C ASP A 256 3.95 21.76 -18.28
N LEU A 257 2.80 22.18 -18.81
CA LEU A 257 1.70 21.37 -19.30
C LEU A 257 1.85 20.94 -20.78
N LEU A 258 2.89 21.43 -21.48
CA LEU A 258 3.14 21.15 -22.91
C LEU A 258 2.99 19.67 -23.31
N PHE A 259 3.37 18.72 -22.45
CA PHE A 259 3.25 17.29 -22.76
C PHE A 259 1.77 16.84 -22.80
N LEU A 260 0.91 17.33 -21.91
CA LEU A 260 -0.52 17.02 -21.94
C LEU A 260 -1.19 17.64 -23.16
N GLU A 261 -0.84 18.88 -23.49
CA GLU A 261 -1.35 19.54 -24.71
C GLU A 261 -0.97 18.74 -25.95
N THR A 262 0.29 18.31 -26.05
CA THR A 262 0.77 17.49 -27.17
C THR A 262 0.02 16.16 -27.26
N ILE A 263 -0.14 15.44 -26.13
CA ILE A 263 -0.84 14.16 -26.10
C ILE A 263 -2.32 14.31 -26.49
N LEU A 264 -3.00 15.32 -25.96
CA LEU A 264 -4.43 15.54 -26.22
C LEU A 264 -4.67 16.02 -27.67
N ILE A 265 -3.82 16.90 -28.20
CA ILE A 265 -3.94 17.43 -29.58
C ILE A 265 -3.55 16.36 -30.61
N VAL A 266 -2.50 15.57 -30.38
CA VAL A 266 -2.09 14.49 -31.27
C VAL A 266 -3.07 13.31 -31.19
N GLY A 267 -3.73 13.10 -30.05
CA GLY A 267 -4.79 12.11 -29.86
C GLY A 267 -6.03 12.34 -30.73
N GLU A 268 -6.38 13.61 -31.02
CA GLU A 268 -7.46 13.97 -31.96
C GLU A 268 -7.13 13.61 -33.42
N SER A 269 -5.89 13.25 -33.74
CA SER A 269 -5.48 12.86 -35.10
C SER A 269 -5.68 11.36 -35.41
N TYR A 270 -6.12 10.59 -34.40
CA TYR A 270 -6.36 9.15 -34.48
C TYR A 270 -7.81 8.73 -34.11
N LEU A 271 -8.70 9.71 -33.93
CA LEU A 271 -10.17 9.55 -33.93
C LEU A 271 -10.74 9.91 -35.32
#